data_AF-A0A926JB18-F1
#
_entry.id   AF-A0A926JB18-F1
#
_cell.length_a   1.000
_cell.length_b   1.000
_cell.length_c   1.000
_cell.angle_alpha   90.00
_cell.angle_beta   90.00
_cell.angle_gamma   90.00
#
_symmetry.space_group_name_H-M   'P 1'
#
loop_
_entity.id
_entity.type
_entity.pdbx_description
1 polymer ?
#
loop_
_entity_poly.entity_id
_entity_poly.type
_entity_poly.pdbx_seq_one_letter_code
_entity_poly.pdbx_strand_id
1 'polypeptide(L)'
;MTTIEAPSEMTIETPKAQSIDMKLEIVVIPVSDVDRAKRFYGDLGWRLDADFAQGDDFRVLQFTPPGSSTSVIFGTNVTAAAPGSAQGLYLIVSDIEAARDDLLRRGVAVSEAFHGGDSVYSGTDEPYLFGRVRVGGPDPDHGSYRSFASFRDPDGNGWLLQEITTRLPGRIDSSVTSFASVADLRNAMWRAALAHGEHEKRMGGQHDENWPDWYAAYMVAEQSGAPLPL
;
A
#
# COMPACT_ATOMS: atom_id res chain seq x y z
N MET A 1 38.82 25.60 15.38
CA MET A 1 37.77 25.51 14.33
C MET A 1 38.14 24.33 13.46
N THR A 2 37.46 23.21 13.66
CA THR A 2 37.67 21.98 12.87
C THR A 2 36.35 21.72 12.18
N THR A 3 36.30 21.99 10.88
CA THR A 3 35.13 21.78 10.03
C THR A 3 34.97 20.28 9.82
N ILE A 4 33.83 19.72 10.24
CA ILE A 4 33.44 18.35 9.93
C ILE A 4 32.66 18.42 8.62
N GLU A 5 33.24 17.93 7.53
CA GLU A 5 32.52 17.70 6.27
C GLU A 5 31.59 16.50 6.42
N ALA A 6 30.32 16.68 6.07
CA ALA A 6 29.33 15.61 6.00
C ALA A 6 29.60 14.73 4.77
N PRO A 7 29.47 13.39 4.85
CA PRO A 7 29.68 12.52 3.71
C PRO A 7 28.56 12.70 2.68
N SER A 8 28.97 12.83 1.42
CA SER A 8 28.12 12.90 0.23
C SER A 8 27.21 11.68 0.10
N GLU A 9 25.91 11.92 -0.11
CA GLU A 9 24.91 10.91 -0.49
C GLU A 9 25.37 10.16 -1.75
N MET A 10 25.71 8.88 -1.62
CA MET A 10 25.94 8.02 -2.78
C MET A 10 24.58 7.59 -3.34
N THR A 11 24.15 8.21 -4.43
CA THR A 11 23.10 7.70 -5.29
C THR A 11 23.58 6.38 -5.89
N ILE A 12 23.04 5.26 -5.39
CA ILE A 12 23.25 3.95 -6.02
C ILE A 12 22.42 3.95 -7.31
N GLU A 13 23.09 4.10 -8.47
CA GLU A 13 22.43 3.86 -9.76
C GLU A 13 21.88 2.44 -9.77
N THR A 14 20.56 2.31 -9.87
CA THR A 14 19.91 1.01 -9.99
C THR A 14 20.24 0.48 -11.40
N PRO A 15 20.95 -0.66 -11.53
CA PRO A 15 21.31 -1.17 -12.83
C PRO A 15 20.03 -1.44 -13.63
N LYS A 16 19.95 -0.92 -14.86
CA LYS A 16 18.95 -1.32 -15.85
C LYS A 16 19.19 -2.78 -16.20
N ALA A 17 18.66 -3.69 -15.40
CA ALA A 17 18.59 -5.08 -15.74
C ALA A 17 17.70 -5.20 -16.99
N GLN A 18 18.22 -5.79 -18.06
CA GLN A 18 17.38 -6.48 -19.03
C GLN A 18 16.77 -7.65 -18.26
N SER A 19 15.63 -7.43 -17.60
CA SER A 19 15.10 -8.33 -16.57
C SER A 19 14.10 -9.31 -17.14
N ILE A 20 14.27 -10.59 -16.79
CA ILE A 20 13.16 -11.55 -16.79
C ILE A 20 12.07 -10.99 -15.85
N ASP A 21 10.82 -10.95 -16.30
CA ASP A 21 9.70 -10.50 -15.47
C ASP A 21 9.56 -11.37 -14.22
N MET A 22 9.65 -10.75 -13.05
CA MET A 22 9.42 -11.42 -11.76
C MET A 22 8.25 -10.75 -11.04
N LYS A 23 7.19 -11.52 -10.78
CA LYS A 23 5.97 -11.04 -10.11
C LYS A 23 5.87 -11.68 -8.72
N LEU A 24 5.63 -10.86 -7.71
CA LEU A 24 5.22 -11.35 -6.39
C LEU A 24 3.73 -11.72 -6.46
N GLU A 25 3.46 -12.98 -6.76
CA GLU A 25 2.08 -13.46 -6.94
C GLU A 25 1.42 -13.84 -5.61
N ILE A 26 2.18 -14.44 -4.68
CA ILE A 26 1.62 -15.08 -3.49
C ILE A 26 2.48 -14.82 -2.26
N VAL A 27 1.81 -14.55 -1.13
CA VAL A 27 2.38 -14.60 0.22
C VAL A 27 1.69 -15.70 1.03
N VAL A 28 2.48 -16.51 1.75
CA VAL A 28 1.93 -17.57 2.61
C VAL A 28 1.66 -17.01 4.00
N ILE A 29 0.45 -17.21 4.52
CA ILE A 29 0.04 -16.78 5.86
C ILE A 29 -0.09 -18.02 6.78
N PRO A 30 0.69 -18.12 7.87
CA PRO A 30 0.58 -19.22 8.80
C PRO A 30 -0.63 -19.04 9.73
N VAL A 31 -1.55 -20.00 9.72
CA VAL A 31 -2.79 -20.01 10.50
C VAL A 31 -2.94 -21.33 11.25
N SER A 32 -3.56 -21.34 12.42
CA SER A 32 -3.82 -22.57 13.20
C SER A 32 -5.14 -23.23 12.86
N ASP A 33 -6.11 -22.48 12.32
CA ASP A 33 -7.44 -22.97 11.94
C ASP A 33 -7.85 -22.38 10.58
N VAL A 34 -7.92 -23.27 9.59
CA VAL A 34 -8.18 -22.92 8.18
C VAL A 34 -9.58 -22.34 7.98
N ASP A 35 -10.60 -22.86 8.67
CA ASP A 35 -11.98 -22.40 8.50
C ASP A 35 -12.26 -21.11 9.26
N ARG A 36 -11.56 -20.88 10.37
CA ARG A 36 -11.56 -19.58 11.07
C ARG A 36 -10.90 -18.51 10.21
N ALA A 37 -9.73 -18.81 9.62
CA ALA A 37 -9.05 -17.91 8.71
C ALA A 37 -9.89 -17.62 7.45
N LYS A 38 -10.50 -18.65 6.85
CA LYS A 38 -11.39 -18.50 5.69
C LYS A 38 -12.50 -17.48 5.95
N ARG A 39 -13.18 -17.59 7.10
CA ARG A 39 -14.24 -16.67 7.51
C ARG A 39 -13.70 -15.26 7.64
N PHE A 40 -12.61 -15.08 8.41
CA PHE A 40 -12.00 -13.78 8.61
C PHE A 40 -11.62 -13.09 7.29
N TYR A 41 -10.84 -13.75 6.42
CA TYR A 41 -10.42 -13.18 5.14
C TYR A 41 -11.59 -12.96 4.16
N GLY A 42 -12.63 -13.81 4.23
CA GLY A 42 -13.89 -13.57 3.51
C GLY A 42 -14.64 -12.34 4.01
N ASP A 43 -14.70 -12.13 5.33
CA ASP A 43 -15.39 -10.99 5.95
C ASP A 43 -14.67 -9.64 5.67
N LEU A 44 -13.34 -9.67 5.41
CA LEU A 44 -12.61 -8.53 4.84
C LEU A 44 -13.11 -8.12 3.44
N GLY A 45 -13.95 -8.94 2.80
CA GLY A 45 -14.40 -8.73 1.43
C GLY A 45 -13.37 -9.12 0.38
N TRP A 46 -12.38 -9.95 0.74
CA TRP A 46 -11.39 -10.44 -0.22
C TRP A 46 -12.00 -11.53 -1.09
N ARG A 47 -11.58 -11.58 -2.35
CA ARG A 47 -12.09 -12.58 -3.30
C ARG A 47 -11.46 -13.93 -2.98
N LEU A 48 -12.27 -14.95 -2.74
CA LEU A 48 -11.80 -16.34 -2.64
C LEU A 48 -11.49 -16.84 -4.06
N ASP A 49 -10.23 -17.09 -4.36
CA ASP A 49 -9.80 -17.57 -5.68
C ASP A 49 -9.72 -19.10 -5.74
N ALA A 50 -9.33 -19.74 -4.64
CA ALA A 50 -9.22 -21.19 -4.55
C ALA A 50 -9.51 -21.70 -3.14
N ASP A 51 -10.13 -22.89 -3.06
CA ASP A 51 -10.24 -23.74 -1.87
C ASP A 51 -10.09 -25.17 -2.37
N PHE A 52 -8.85 -25.67 -2.32
CA PHE A 52 -8.49 -26.99 -2.85
C PHE A 52 -8.04 -27.90 -1.72
N ALA A 53 -8.63 -29.09 -1.64
CA ALA A 53 -8.26 -30.12 -0.69
C ALA A 53 -7.88 -31.41 -1.41
N GLN A 54 -6.90 -32.14 -0.87
CA GLN A 54 -6.50 -33.46 -1.35
C GLN A 54 -6.32 -34.40 -0.17
N GLY A 55 -7.25 -35.35 -0.03
CA GLY A 55 -7.30 -36.22 1.15
C GLY A 55 -7.57 -35.42 2.43
N ASP A 56 -7.24 -36.03 3.57
CA ASP A 56 -7.47 -35.42 4.89
C ASP A 56 -6.28 -34.57 5.36
N ASP A 57 -5.11 -34.71 4.71
CA ASP A 57 -3.84 -34.13 5.16
C ASP A 57 -3.47 -32.82 4.45
N PHE A 58 -4.17 -32.43 3.38
CA PHE A 58 -3.83 -31.24 2.62
C PHE A 58 -5.07 -30.42 2.23
N ARG A 59 -5.01 -29.12 2.54
CA ARG A 59 -5.98 -28.13 2.07
C ARG A 59 -5.27 -26.80 1.91
N VAL A 60 -5.53 -26.09 0.83
CA VAL A 60 -5.00 -24.75 0.55
C VAL A 60 -6.14 -23.84 0.13
N LEU A 61 -6.16 -22.64 0.71
CA LEU A 61 -7.04 -21.56 0.29
C LEU A 61 -6.22 -20.41 -0.23
N GLN A 62 -6.78 -19.71 -1.21
CA GLN A 62 -6.22 -18.49 -1.77
C GLN A 62 -7.24 -17.36 -1.74
N PHE A 63 -6.84 -16.21 -1.22
CA PHE A 63 -7.63 -14.98 -1.25
C PHE A 63 -6.85 -13.84 -1.88
N THR A 64 -7.52 -13.02 -2.69
CA THR A 64 -6.96 -11.78 -3.24
C THR A 64 -7.62 -10.55 -2.60
N PRO A 65 -6.84 -9.65 -1.95
CA PRO A 65 -7.33 -8.35 -1.52
C PRO A 65 -7.86 -7.52 -2.70
N PRO A 66 -8.94 -6.74 -2.53
CA PRO A 66 -9.44 -5.86 -3.58
C PRO A 66 -8.35 -4.95 -4.16
N GLY A 67 -8.19 -4.94 -5.48
CA GLY A 67 -7.20 -4.12 -6.19
C GLY A 67 -5.75 -4.63 -6.15
N SER A 68 -5.47 -5.73 -5.43
CA SER A 68 -4.15 -6.35 -5.40
C SER A 68 -3.94 -7.31 -6.56
N SER A 69 -2.74 -7.35 -7.13
CA SER A 69 -2.27 -8.43 -8.00
C SER A 69 -1.67 -9.60 -7.22
N THR A 70 -1.39 -9.42 -5.93
CA THR A 70 -0.79 -10.41 -5.05
C THR A 70 -1.86 -11.02 -4.15
N SER A 71 -1.88 -12.34 -4.08
CA SER A 71 -2.77 -13.13 -3.22
C SER A 71 -2.11 -13.53 -1.90
N VAL A 72 -2.92 -13.92 -0.94
CA VAL A 72 -2.49 -14.73 0.21
C VAL A 72 -2.90 -16.18 0.02
N ILE A 73 -2.06 -17.11 0.49
CA ILE A 73 -2.46 -18.51 0.67
C ILE A 73 -2.25 -18.98 2.10
N PHE A 74 -3.13 -19.86 2.57
CA PHE A 74 -3.03 -20.51 3.88
C PHE A 74 -3.74 -21.86 3.86
N GLY A 75 -3.40 -22.77 4.76
CA GLY A 75 -4.00 -24.09 4.78
C GLY A 75 -3.24 -25.16 5.57
N THR A 76 -3.76 -26.38 5.57
CA THR A 76 -3.17 -27.55 6.23
C THR A 76 -1.95 -28.05 5.44
N ASN A 77 -0.82 -28.22 6.11
CA ASN A 77 0.46 -28.62 5.51
C ASN A 77 0.95 -27.67 4.39
N VAL A 78 0.64 -26.37 4.48
CA VAL A 78 1.08 -25.33 3.52
C VAL A 78 2.39 -24.64 3.95
N THR A 79 2.67 -24.54 5.25
CA THR A 79 3.88 -23.87 5.79
C THR A 79 4.33 -24.46 7.12
N ALA A 80 5.63 -24.37 7.40
CA ALA A 80 6.22 -24.71 8.70
C ALA A 80 6.31 -23.50 9.65
N ALA A 81 5.98 -22.29 9.19
CA ALA A 81 5.98 -21.09 10.02
C ALA A 81 4.89 -21.19 11.11
N ALA A 82 5.20 -20.67 12.31
CA ALA A 82 4.27 -20.69 13.42
C ALA A 82 3.04 -19.82 13.12
N PRO A 83 1.81 -20.26 13.44
CA PRO A 83 0.63 -19.43 13.33
C PRO A 83 0.81 -18.06 14.00
N GLY A 84 0.39 -16.99 13.32
CA GLY A 84 0.53 -15.61 13.81
C GLY A 84 1.91 -14.98 13.60
N SER A 85 2.88 -15.71 13.05
CA SER A 85 4.25 -15.21 12.94
C SER A 85 4.47 -14.22 11.79
N ALA A 86 3.54 -14.09 10.84
CA ALA A 86 3.69 -13.13 9.74
C ALA A 86 3.41 -11.71 10.24
N GLN A 87 4.39 -10.82 10.07
CA GLN A 87 4.31 -9.41 10.45
C GLN A 87 4.90 -8.55 9.33
N GLY A 88 4.54 -7.27 9.28
CA GLY A 88 5.04 -6.35 8.25
C GLY A 88 4.39 -6.55 6.88
N LEU A 89 3.13 -7.00 6.84
CA LEU A 89 2.34 -7.10 5.61
C LEU A 89 1.64 -5.77 5.34
N TYR A 90 1.88 -5.17 4.18
CA TYR A 90 1.35 -3.85 3.83
C TYR A 90 0.24 -3.95 2.78
N LEU A 91 -0.89 -3.33 3.09
CA LEU A 91 -2.01 -3.07 2.19
C LEU A 91 -2.03 -1.57 1.92
N ILE A 92 -1.98 -1.20 0.65
CA ILE A 92 -1.90 0.20 0.26
C ILE A 92 -3.31 0.73 0.00
N VAL A 93 -3.60 1.87 0.60
CA VAL A 93 -4.87 2.59 0.44
C VAL A 93 -4.59 4.04 0.05
N SER A 94 -5.54 4.68 -0.61
CA SER A 94 -5.46 6.11 -0.98
C SER A 94 -6.14 7.03 0.03
N ASP A 95 -6.85 6.46 1.00
CA ASP A 95 -7.57 7.14 2.08
C ASP A 95 -7.59 6.19 3.30
N ILE A 96 -6.81 6.52 4.33
CA ILE A 96 -6.62 5.68 5.51
C ILE A 96 -7.87 5.62 6.38
N GLU A 97 -8.61 6.72 6.48
CA GLU A 97 -9.80 6.82 7.32
C GLU A 97 -10.95 6.05 6.69
N ALA A 98 -11.18 6.22 5.39
CA ALA A 98 -12.20 5.48 4.66
C ALA A 98 -11.94 3.96 4.69
N ALA A 99 -10.68 3.53 4.54
CA ALA A 99 -10.31 2.13 4.62
C ALA A 99 -10.54 1.55 6.03
N ARG A 100 -10.15 2.30 7.06
CA ARG A 100 -10.38 1.93 8.47
C ARG A 100 -11.87 1.79 8.75
N ASP A 101 -12.68 2.76 8.35
CA ASP A 101 -14.12 2.76 8.57
C ASP A 101 -14.80 1.59 7.85
N ASP A 102 -14.35 1.22 6.66
CA ASP A 102 -14.87 0.03 5.95
C ASP A 102 -14.60 -1.27 6.71
N LEU A 103 -13.40 -1.43 7.23
CA LEU A 103 -13.02 -2.62 8.02
C LEU A 103 -13.77 -2.66 9.36
N LEU A 104 -13.90 -1.53 10.06
CA LEU A 104 -14.68 -1.44 11.30
C LEU A 104 -16.15 -1.79 11.07
N ARG A 105 -16.75 -1.31 9.97
CA ARG A 105 -18.12 -1.66 9.58
C ARG A 105 -18.30 -3.16 9.31
N ARG A 106 -17.24 -3.86 8.92
CA ARG A 106 -17.21 -5.33 8.74
C ARG A 106 -16.93 -6.09 10.04
N GLY A 107 -16.76 -5.39 11.16
CA GLY A 107 -16.49 -5.99 12.47
C GLY A 107 -15.01 -6.35 12.71
N VAL A 108 -14.10 -5.85 11.88
CA VAL A 108 -12.66 -6.07 12.05
C VAL A 108 -12.12 -5.08 13.08
N ALA A 109 -11.35 -5.57 14.06
CA ALA A 109 -10.67 -4.70 15.00
C ALA A 109 -9.47 -4.02 14.34
N VAL A 110 -9.57 -2.71 14.10
CA VAL A 110 -8.51 -1.88 13.51
C VAL A 110 -8.07 -0.84 14.54
N SER A 111 -6.76 -0.59 14.64
CA SER A 111 -6.22 0.50 15.46
C SER A 111 -6.78 1.85 15.03
N GLU A 112 -6.67 2.87 15.89
CA GLU A 112 -6.72 4.26 15.43
C GLU A 112 -5.64 4.51 14.36
N ALA A 113 -5.84 5.53 13.52
CA ALA A 113 -4.79 5.99 12.62
C ALA A 113 -3.59 6.50 13.43
N PHE A 114 -2.39 6.30 12.89
CA PHE A 114 -1.14 6.75 13.49
C PHE A 114 -0.11 7.10 12.42
N HIS A 115 0.90 7.87 12.80
CA HIS A 115 2.08 8.18 12.00
C HIS A 115 3.36 8.06 12.84
N GLY A 116 4.51 8.22 12.21
CA GLY A 116 5.80 8.15 12.89
C GLY A 116 6.16 9.41 13.66
N GLY A 117 6.81 9.24 14.81
CA GLY A 117 7.39 10.35 15.55
C GLY A 117 8.60 10.97 14.83
N ASP A 118 8.65 12.31 14.78
CA ASP A 118 9.69 13.06 14.07
C ASP A 118 11.11 12.68 14.52
N SER A 119 11.88 12.04 13.62
CA SER A 119 13.28 11.65 13.80
C SER A 119 13.59 10.78 15.04
N VAL A 120 12.57 10.24 15.72
CA VAL A 120 12.71 9.32 16.85
C VAL A 120 12.28 7.91 16.42
N TYR A 121 13.27 7.06 16.13
CA TYR A 121 13.02 5.72 15.60
C TYR A 121 12.93 4.63 16.68
N SER A 122 13.26 4.95 17.93
CA SER A 122 13.26 4.01 19.07
C SER A 122 12.21 4.39 20.11
N GLY A 123 11.43 3.40 20.53
CA GLY A 123 10.32 3.55 21.46
C GLY A 123 9.77 2.20 21.90
N THR A 124 8.67 2.24 22.65
CA THR A 124 8.05 1.05 23.26
C THR A 124 7.00 0.39 22.38
N ASP A 125 6.61 1.01 21.26
CA ASP A 125 5.62 0.44 20.36
C ASP A 125 6.19 -0.71 19.53
N GLU A 126 5.32 -1.47 18.87
CA GLU A 126 5.75 -2.48 17.91
C GLU A 126 6.50 -1.83 16.73
N PRO A 127 7.47 -2.53 16.13
CA PRO A 127 8.28 -1.97 15.05
C PRO A 127 7.52 -1.82 13.72
N TYR A 128 7.71 -0.67 13.09
CA TYR A 128 7.26 -0.34 11.72
C TYR A 128 8.42 0.22 10.90
N LEU A 129 8.14 0.54 9.62
CA LEU A 129 9.13 1.13 8.71
C LEU A 129 9.79 2.39 9.28
N PHE A 130 9.06 3.19 10.06
CA PHE A 130 9.52 4.43 10.68
C PHE A 130 9.98 4.26 12.14
N GLY A 131 10.19 3.03 12.61
CA GLY A 131 10.65 2.76 13.97
C GLY A 131 9.53 2.36 14.93
N ARG A 132 9.72 2.67 16.23
CA ARG A 132 8.87 2.21 17.35
C ARG A 132 8.18 3.35 18.12
N VAL A 133 8.00 4.50 17.47
CA VAL A 133 7.28 5.63 18.04
C VAL A 133 6.09 5.92 17.17
N ARG A 134 4.89 5.61 17.67
CA ARG A 134 3.63 5.95 17.05
C ARG A 134 3.08 7.23 17.66
N VAL A 135 2.71 8.17 16.81
CA VAL A 135 1.93 9.35 17.19
C VAL A 135 0.51 9.12 16.70
N GLY A 136 -0.47 9.40 17.57
CA GLY A 136 -1.88 9.20 17.25
C GLY A 136 -2.38 10.19 16.19
N GLY A 137 -3.28 9.70 15.32
CA GLY A 137 -3.84 10.45 14.20
C GLY A 137 -3.09 10.20 12.89
N PRO A 138 -3.71 10.49 11.73
CA PRO A 138 -3.00 10.53 10.46
C PRO A 138 -1.87 11.57 10.51
N ASP A 139 -0.95 11.47 9.56
CA ASP A 139 0.08 12.49 9.38
C ASP A 139 -0.57 13.87 9.19
N PRO A 140 -0.21 14.90 9.98
CA PRO A 140 -0.89 16.20 9.92
C PRO A 140 -0.83 16.90 8.56
N ASP A 141 0.22 16.63 7.78
CA ASP A 141 0.41 17.17 6.44
C ASP A 141 -0.20 16.26 5.36
N HIS A 142 -0.83 15.14 5.74
CA HIS A 142 -1.30 14.08 4.85
C HIS A 142 -0.24 13.65 3.83
N GLY A 143 1.02 13.60 4.27
CA GLY A 143 2.12 13.22 3.41
C GLY A 143 2.00 11.75 2.98
N SER A 144 2.24 11.49 1.68
CA SER A 144 2.26 10.13 1.15
C SER A 144 3.26 9.25 1.93
N TYR A 145 2.90 8.00 2.18
CA TYR A 145 3.66 7.02 2.96
C TYR A 145 3.74 7.26 4.48
N ARG A 146 3.07 8.30 5.03
CA ARG A 146 3.25 8.70 6.44
C ARG A 146 2.11 8.29 7.38
N SER A 147 0.91 8.04 6.87
CA SER A 147 -0.25 7.61 7.66
C SER A 147 -0.47 6.10 7.62
N PHE A 148 -0.79 5.51 8.76
CA PHE A 148 -0.94 4.07 8.95
C PHE A 148 -2.13 3.72 9.84
N ALA A 149 -2.62 2.50 9.70
CA ALA A 149 -3.50 1.83 10.66
C ALA A 149 -3.18 0.34 10.63
N SER A 150 -3.42 -0.39 11.71
CA SER A 150 -3.09 -1.82 11.77
C SER A 150 -4.26 -2.67 12.24
N PHE A 151 -4.27 -3.92 11.77
CA PHE A 151 -5.19 -4.94 12.26
C PHE A 151 -4.47 -6.29 12.32
N ARG A 152 -5.08 -7.25 13.00
CA ARG A 152 -4.56 -8.61 13.12
C ARG A 152 -5.61 -9.60 12.64
N ASP A 153 -5.14 -10.70 12.05
CA ASP A 153 -5.99 -11.85 11.83
C ASP A 153 -6.22 -12.63 13.16
N PRO A 154 -7.09 -13.65 13.19
CA PRO A 154 -7.40 -14.41 14.40
C PRO A 154 -6.21 -15.15 15.03
N ASP A 155 -5.14 -15.35 14.28
CA ASP A 155 -3.91 -16.02 14.73
C ASP A 155 -2.84 -15.03 15.17
N GLY A 156 -3.03 -13.72 14.92
CA GLY A 156 -2.14 -12.65 15.31
C GLY A 156 -1.23 -12.14 14.18
N ASN A 157 -1.38 -12.65 12.95
CA ASN A 157 -0.62 -12.14 11.81
C ASN A 157 -0.95 -10.66 11.60
N GLY A 158 0.10 -9.83 11.53
CA GLY A 158 -0.02 -8.38 11.54
C GLY A 158 -0.12 -7.79 10.14
N TRP A 159 -1.15 -6.96 9.94
CA TRP A 159 -1.40 -6.21 8.72
C TRP A 159 -1.31 -4.71 8.99
N LEU A 160 -0.80 -3.98 8.01
CA LEU A 160 -0.70 -2.53 7.99
C LEU A 160 -1.41 -1.97 6.78
N LEU A 161 -2.37 -1.10 7.01
CA LEU A 161 -2.79 -0.13 6.02
C LEU A 161 -1.74 0.97 5.97
N GLN A 162 -1.30 1.35 4.78
CA GLN A 162 -0.46 2.51 4.55
C GLN A 162 -1.09 3.41 3.49
N GLU A 163 -1.24 4.69 3.83
CA GLU A 163 -1.74 5.68 2.90
C GLU A 163 -0.66 6.08 1.89
N ILE A 164 -0.95 5.94 0.61
CA ILE A 164 -0.08 6.39 -0.48
C ILE A 164 -0.92 7.15 -1.48
N THR A 165 -0.71 8.47 -1.52
CA THR A 165 -1.35 9.41 -2.44
C THR A 165 -0.46 9.78 -3.62
N THR A 166 0.87 9.67 -3.45
CA THR A 166 1.89 9.86 -4.49
C THR A 166 2.97 8.81 -4.33
N ARG A 167 3.37 8.11 -5.40
CA ARG A 167 4.34 7.01 -5.34
C ARG A 167 5.78 7.53 -5.41
N LEU A 168 6.72 6.77 -4.81
CA LEU A 168 8.15 7.05 -4.97
C LEU A 168 8.57 6.94 -6.45
N PRO A 169 9.50 7.80 -6.93
CA PRO A 169 9.98 7.77 -8.31
C PRO A 169 10.45 6.37 -8.74
N GLY A 170 9.97 5.91 -9.90
CA GLY A 170 10.33 4.60 -10.48
C GLY A 170 9.66 3.38 -9.85
N ARG A 171 8.76 3.56 -8.87
CA ARG A 171 8.06 2.43 -8.21
C ARG A 171 7.07 1.70 -9.11
N ILE A 172 6.42 2.44 -10.01
CA ILE A 172 5.54 1.90 -11.05
C ILE A 172 6.27 2.06 -12.37
N ASP A 173 6.36 0.97 -13.13
CA ASP A 173 6.84 1.04 -14.50
C ASP A 173 5.89 1.96 -15.28
N SER A 174 6.42 3.07 -15.80
CA SER A 174 5.65 4.08 -16.55
C SER A 174 4.96 3.52 -17.80
N SER A 175 5.29 2.29 -18.22
CA SER A 175 4.61 1.59 -19.31
C SER A 175 3.29 0.92 -18.91
N VAL A 176 2.98 0.83 -17.60
CA VAL A 176 1.73 0.25 -17.08
C VAL A 176 0.96 1.30 -16.27
N THR A 177 -0.13 1.82 -16.83
CA THR A 177 -1.09 2.66 -16.09
C THR A 177 -2.15 1.78 -15.46
N SER A 178 -2.17 1.66 -14.14
CA SER A 178 -3.20 0.89 -13.41
C SER A 178 -3.68 1.63 -12.17
N PHE A 179 -4.98 1.58 -11.89
CA PHE A 179 -5.60 2.12 -10.69
C PHE A 179 -6.23 0.97 -9.91
N ALA A 180 -6.13 0.99 -8.58
CA ALA A 180 -6.59 -0.11 -7.74
C ALA A 180 -8.13 -0.21 -7.70
N SER A 181 -8.83 0.90 -7.96
CA SER A 181 -10.30 0.97 -7.98
C SER A 181 -10.80 2.19 -8.75
N VAL A 182 -12.11 2.25 -8.98
CA VAL A 182 -12.77 3.46 -9.53
C VAL A 182 -12.60 4.67 -8.59
N ALA A 183 -12.61 4.46 -7.27
CA ALA A 183 -12.42 5.54 -6.31
C ALA A 183 -10.99 6.10 -6.39
N ASP A 184 -9.99 5.23 -6.56
CA ASP A 184 -8.60 5.60 -6.76
C ASP A 184 -8.42 6.40 -8.06
N LEU A 185 -8.98 5.91 -9.17
CA LEU A 185 -9.01 6.63 -10.44
C LEU A 185 -9.67 8.00 -10.31
N ARG A 186 -10.85 8.07 -9.69
CA ARG A 186 -11.58 9.32 -9.46
C ARG A 186 -10.75 10.31 -8.64
N ASN A 187 -10.12 9.86 -7.56
CA ASN A 187 -9.29 10.71 -6.71
C ASN A 187 -8.07 11.23 -7.49
N ALA A 188 -7.47 10.40 -8.35
CA ALA A 188 -6.40 10.84 -9.26
C ALA A 188 -6.89 11.88 -10.29
N MET A 189 -8.08 11.70 -10.86
CA MET A 189 -8.70 12.70 -11.74
C MET A 189 -8.96 14.03 -11.02
N TRP A 190 -9.39 13.98 -9.75
CA TRP A 190 -9.57 15.20 -8.94
C TRP A 190 -8.25 15.94 -8.71
N ARG A 191 -7.16 15.23 -8.40
CA ARG A 191 -5.84 15.84 -8.26
C ARG A 191 -5.34 16.42 -9.58
N ALA A 192 -5.50 15.69 -10.68
CA ALA A 192 -5.18 16.17 -12.03
C ALA A 192 -5.98 17.44 -12.37
N ALA A 193 -7.28 17.49 -12.05
CA ALA A 193 -8.12 18.65 -12.30
C ALA A 193 -7.70 19.89 -11.50
N LEU A 194 -7.35 19.71 -10.22
CA LEU A 194 -6.83 20.79 -9.39
C LEU A 194 -5.50 21.34 -9.95
N ALA A 195 -4.59 20.45 -10.35
CA ALA A 195 -3.30 20.84 -10.89
C ALA A 195 -3.40 21.47 -12.29
N HIS A 196 -4.32 20.98 -13.12
CA HIS A 196 -4.60 21.53 -14.45
C HIS A 196 -5.23 22.92 -14.37
N GLY A 197 -6.10 23.17 -13.39
CA GLY A 197 -6.62 24.53 -13.14
C GLY A 197 -5.51 25.55 -12.83
N GLU A 198 -4.43 25.12 -12.16
CA GLU A 198 -3.24 25.97 -11.98
C GLU A 198 -2.40 26.09 -13.26
N HIS A 199 -2.36 25.04 -14.10
CA HIS A 199 -1.74 25.10 -15.42
C HIS A 199 -2.43 26.11 -16.34
N GLU A 200 -3.76 26.07 -16.45
CA GLU A 200 -4.53 27.02 -17.26
C GLU A 200 -4.29 28.46 -16.77
N LYS A 201 -4.24 28.70 -15.45
CA LYS A 201 -3.88 30.02 -14.90
C LYS A 201 -2.49 30.48 -15.34
N ARG A 202 -1.48 29.60 -15.33
CA ARG A 202 -0.12 29.90 -15.82
C ARG A 202 -0.11 30.23 -17.32
N MET A 203 -1.01 29.62 -18.09
CA MET A 203 -1.16 29.83 -19.54
C MET A 203 -2.07 31.00 -19.90
N GLY A 204 -2.40 31.89 -18.95
CA GLY A 204 -3.21 33.08 -19.19
C GLY A 204 -4.71 32.90 -18.95
N GLY A 205 -5.11 31.84 -18.25
CA GLY A 205 -6.48 31.58 -17.80
C GLY A 205 -7.44 31.13 -18.91
N GLN A 206 -6.90 30.68 -20.05
CA GLN A 206 -7.69 30.13 -21.14
C GLN A 206 -7.94 28.64 -20.91
N HIS A 207 -9.10 28.16 -21.34
CA HIS A 207 -9.39 26.73 -21.32
C HIS A 207 -8.42 25.99 -22.23
N ASP A 208 -7.78 24.95 -21.70
CA ASP A 208 -6.91 24.07 -22.47
C ASP A 208 -7.74 22.96 -23.13
N GLU A 209 -7.97 23.06 -24.44
CA GLU A 209 -8.67 22.06 -25.24
C GLU A 209 -7.95 20.69 -25.24
N ASN A 210 -6.65 20.65 -24.93
CA ASN A 210 -5.84 19.43 -24.82
C ASN A 210 -5.78 18.90 -23.37
N TRP A 211 -6.70 19.33 -22.50
CA TRP A 211 -6.78 18.85 -21.13
C TRP A 211 -6.74 17.32 -20.98
N PRO A 212 -7.30 16.47 -21.89
CA PRO A 212 -7.22 15.02 -21.71
C PRO A 212 -5.77 14.52 -21.76
N ASP A 213 -4.95 15.07 -22.65
CA ASP A 213 -3.55 14.70 -22.80
C ASP A 213 -2.74 15.16 -21.59
N TRP A 214 -3.01 16.36 -21.09
CA TRP A 214 -2.38 16.88 -19.88
C TRP A 214 -2.74 16.04 -18.64
N TYR A 215 -4.01 15.66 -18.49
CA TYR A 215 -4.47 14.80 -17.40
C TYR A 215 -3.80 13.43 -17.48
N ALA A 216 -3.75 12.82 -18.66
CA ALA A 216 -3.09 11.54 -18.84
C ALA A 216 -1.59 11.62 -18.45
N ALA A 217 -0.89 12.65 -18.94
CA ALA A 217 0.51 12.88 -18.59
C ALA A 217 0.71 13.12 -17.09
N TYR A 218 -0.14 13.93 -16.47
CA TYR A 218 -0.11 14.21 -15.03
C TYR A 218 -0.35 12.93 -14.22
N MET A 219 -1.39 12.17 -14.53
CA MET A 219 -1.76 10.97 -13.77
C MET A 219 -0.69 9.88 -13.88
N VAL A 220 -0.08 9.70 -15.06
CA VAL A 220 1.05 8.78 -15.23
C VAL A 220 2.29 9.27 -14.48
N ALA A 221 2.60 10.56 -14.54
CA ALA A 221 3.72 11.15 -13.81
C ALA A 221 3.53 11.03 -12.29
N GLU A 222 2.35 11.33 -11.76
CA GLU A 222 1.99 11.19 -10.35
C GLU A 222 2.10 9.73 -9.88
N GLN A 223 1.63 8.77 -10.68
CA GLN A 223 1.71 7.34 -10.37
C GLN A 223 3.13 6.78 -10.41
N SER A 224 3.96 7.26 -11.33
CA SER A 224 5.35 6.82 -11.48
C SER A 224 6.34 7.60 -10.62
N GLY A 225 5.89 8.68 -9.97
CA GLY A 225 6.73 9.64 -9.26
C GLY A 225 7.66 10.44 -10.19
N ALA A 226 7.32 10.56 -11.48
CA ALA A 226 8.05 11.38 -12.43
C ALA A 226 7.70 12.87 -12.25
N PRO A 227 8.52 13.80 -12.78
CA PRO A 227 8.19 15.23 -12.76
C PRO A 227 6.80 15.50 -13.36
N LEU A 228 5.97 16.23 -12.60
CA LEU A 228 4.62 16.58 -13.04
C LEU A 228 4.69 17.59 -14.20
N PRO A 229 3.75 17.54 -15.16
CA PRO A 229 3.65 18.55 -16.20
C PRO A 229 3.34 19.92 -15.58
N LEU A 230 4.03 20.96 -16.07
CA LEU A 230 3.85 22.35 -15.65
C LEU A 230 2.73 23.01 -16.46
#